data_AF-A0A0D2NXC8-F1
#
_entry.id   AF-A0A0D2NXC8-F1
#
_cell.length_a   1.000
_cell.length_b   1.000
_cell.length_c   1.000
_cell.angle_alpha   90.00
_cell.angle_beta   90.00
_cell.angle_gamma   90.00
#
_symmetry.space_group_name_H-M   'P 1'
#
loop_
_entity.id
_entity.type
_entity.pdbx_description
1 polymer ?
#
loop_
_entity_poly.entity_id
_entity_poly.type
_entity_poly.pdbx_seq_one_letter_code
_entity_poly.pdbx_strand_id
1 'polypeptide(L)'
;MPRVVRAIVDKDGRIIAVLAGCPNDSNWESVHKSGHMALQSARKRCRFPKKARSHRRGNFPALSTGISFGGGQKLPGNLHHSKTNKKQLDKLLRHKSFKRIAGFGSKALRTWAPKLH
;
A
#
# COMPACT_ATOMS: atom_id res chain seq x y z
N MET A 1 -19.80 -2.46 3.27
CA MET A 1 -18.92 -1.28 3.52
C MET A 1 -19.60 -0.03 2.98
N PRO A 2 -19.60 1.10 3.71
CA PRO A 2 -20.22 2.33 3.23
C PRO A 2 -19.49 2.87 1.99
N ARG A 3 -20.26 3.18 0.94
CA ARG A 3 -19.76 3.74 -0.34
C ARG A 3 -19.69 5.27 -0.36
N VAL A 4 -20.03 5.92 0.76
CA VAL A 4 -20.15 7.38 0.81
C VAL A 4 -18.76 8.00 0.72
N VAL A 5 -18.52 8.75 -0.35
CA VAL A 5 -17.30 9.53 -0.52
C VAL A 5 -17.44 10.83 0.28
N ARG A 6 -16.43 11.18 1.07
CA ARG A 6 -16.41 12.44 1.82
C ARG A 6 -15.07 13.16 1.64
N ALA A 7 -15.12 14.39 1.16
CA ALA A 7 -13.96 15.28 1.14
C ALA A 7 -13.85 16.00 2.49
N ILE A 8 -12.62 16.19 2.95
CA ILE A 8 -12.26 17.04 4.08
C ILE A 8 -11.53 18.25 3.49
N VAL A 9 -12.02 19.44 3.81
CA VAL A 9 -11.52 20.71 3.26
C VAL A 9 -10.91 21.59 4.35
N ASP A 10 -9.95 22.43 3.96
CA ASP A 10 -9.45 23.51 4.81
C ASP A 10 -10.41 24.73 4.81
N LYS A 11 -10.04 25.78 5.54
CA LYS A 11 -10.82 27.04 5.62
C LYS A 11 -10.99 27.77 4.27
N ASP A 12 -10.13 27.48 3.30
CA ASP A 12 -10.15 28.08 1.96
C ASP A 12 -10.87 27.16 0.95
N GLY A 13 -11.49 26.07 1.41
CA GLY A 13 -12.20 25.10 0.56
C GLY A 13 -11.28 24.13 -0.19
N ARG A 14 -9.98 24.08 0.11
CA ARG A 14 -9.05 23.16 -0.55
C ARG A 14 -9.22 21.75 0.01
N ILE A 15 -9.29 20.76 -0.87
CA ILE A 15 -9.36 19.35 -0.46
C ILE A 15 -8.02 18.91 0.11
N ILE A 16 -7.99 18.56 1.39
CA ILE A 16 -6.79 18.10 2.10
C ILE A 16 -6.80 16.59 2.36
N ALA A 17 -7.97 15.95 2.35
CA ALA A 17 -8.12 14.51 2.43
C ALA A 17 -9.46 14.05 1.82
N VAL A 18 -9.51 12.80 1.35
CA VAL A 18 -10.74 12.19 0.83
C VAL A 18 -10.91 10.79 1.41
N LEU A 19 -12.06 10.57 2.06
CA LEU A 19 -12.55 9.24 2.40
C LEU A 19 -13.19 8.65 1.14
N ALA A 20 -12.39 7.97 0.32
CA ALA A 20 -12.80 7.51 -1.01
C ALA A 20 -13.82 6.35 -1.03
N GLY A 21 -14.16 5.78 0.14
CA GLY A 21 -15.10 4.67 0.25
C GLY A 21 -14.56 3.38 -0.34
N CYS A 22 -15.38 2.69 -1.14
CA CYS A 22 -15.02 1.45 -1.83
C CYS A 22 -15.54 1.45 -3.28
N PRO A 23 -14.92 0.66 -4.18
CA PRO A 23 -15.42 0.53 -5.55
C PRO A 23 -16.80 -0.12 -5.58
N ASN A 24 -17.52 0.07 -6.69
CA ASN A 24 -18.78 -0.60 -6.96
C ASN A 24 -18.53 -2.08 -7.35
N ASP A 25 -18.13 -2.88 -6.38
CA ASP A 25 -17.75 -4.27 -6.55
C ASP A 25 -18.20 -5.09 -5.33
N SER A 26 -19.14 -6.01 -5.53
CA SER A 26 -19.64 -6.90 -4.48
C SER A 26 -18.55 -7.80 -3.90
N ASN A 27 -17.49 -8.07 -4.65
CA ASN A 27 -16.38 -8.91 -4.21
C ASN A 27 -15.30 -8.14 -3.44
N TRP A 28 -15.49 -6.86 -3.15
CA TRP A 28 -14.44 -6.03 -2.55
C TRP A 28 -13.95 -6.55 -1.19
N GLU A 29 -14.85 -7.10 -0.36
CA GLU A 29 -14.46 -7.69 0.91
C GLU A 29 -13.56 -8.93 0.73
N SER A 30 -13.85 -9.75 -0.27
CA SER A 30 -13.03 -10.92 -0.62
C SER A 30 -11.62 -10.52 -1.08
N VAL A 31 -11.48 -9.38 -1.77
CA VAL A 31 -10.19 -8.81 -2.14
C VAL A 31 -9.31 -8.56 -0.91
N HIS A 32 -9.87 -7.95 0.14
CA HIS A 32 -9.16 -7.69 1.40
C HIS A 32 -8.79 -8.97 2.13
N LYS A 33 -9.73 -9.92 2.27
CA LYS A 33 -9.49 -11.23 2.90
C LYS A 33 -8.37 -11.98 2.18
N SER A 34 -8.43 -12.04 0.85
CA SER A 34 -7.41 -12.67 0.02
C SER A 34 -6.04 -11.99 0.15
N GLY A 35 -6.00 -10.64 0.15
CA GLY A 35 -4.77 -9.87 0.37
C GLY A 35 -4.17 -10.11 1.76
N HIS A 36 -5.00 -10.16 2.81
CA HIS A 36 -4.59 -10.48 4.17
C HIS A 36 -3.95 -11.86 4.26
N MET A 37 -4.59 -12.89 3.68
CA MET A 37 -4.05 -14.25 3.67
C MET A 37 -2.71 -14.33 2.92
N ALA A 38 -2.57 -13.58 1.82
CA ALA A 38 -1.30 -13.48 1.10
C ALA A 38 -0.19 -12.84 1.97
N LEU A 39 -0.49 -11.77 2.71
CA LEU A 39 0.46 -11.17 3.67
C LEU A 39 0.85 -12.14 4.77
N GLN A 40 -0.10 -12.84 5.39
CA GLN A 40 0.18 -13.79 6.47
C GLN A 40 1.06 -14.94 5.97
N SER A 41 0.78 -15.43 4.76
CA SER A 41 1.56 -16.46 4.11
C SER A 41 2.99 -15.97 3.80
N ALA A 42 3.14 -14.76 3.26
CA ALA A 42 4.46 -14.16 2.99
C ALA A 42 5.25 -13.87 4.27
N ARG A 43 4.60 -13.40 5.33
CA ARG A 43 5.20 -13.16 6.65
C ARG A 43 5.96 -14.38 7.18
N LYS A 44 5.40 -15.59 7.02
CA LYS A 44 6.06 -16.84 7.45
C LYS A 44 7.32 -17.17 6.65
N ARG A 45 7.46 -16.63 5.44
CA ARG A 45 8.56 -16.93 4.49
C ARG A 45 9.58 -15.80 4.34
N CYS A 46 9.25 -14.59 4.79
CA CYS A 46 10.16 -13.46 4.79
C CYS A 46 11.06 -13.45 6.02
N ARG A 47 12.27 -12.93 5.85
CA ARG A 47 13.20 -12.62 6.96
C ARG A 47 13.11 -11.14 7.30
N PHE A 48 12.87 -10.83 8.57
CA PHE A 48 12.73 -9.46 9.07
C PHE A 48 13.88 -9.12 10.03
N PRO A 49 14.71 -8.10 9.71
CA PRO A 49 15.71 -7.61 10.66
C PRO A 49 15.04 -6.98 11.89
N LYS A 50 15.76 -6.87 13.02
CA LYS A 50 15.20 -6.36 14.29
C LYS A 50 14.51 -5.00 14.12
N LYS A 51 15.15 -4.07 13.39
CA LYS A 51 14.62 -2.73 13.07
C LYS A 51 13.33 -2.72 12.24
N ALA A 52 12.98 -3.84 11.62
CA ALA A 52 11.78 -3.97 10.78
C ALA A 52 10.59 -4.59 11.53
N ARG A 53 10.72 -4.88 12.84
CA ARG A 53 9.68 -5.52 13.66
C ARG A 53 8.97 -4.57 14.63
N SER A 54 9.61 -3.45 14.95
CA SER A 54 9.06 -2.42 15.83
C SER A 54 9.40 -1.06 15.25
N HIS A 55 8.38 -0.23 15.11
CA HIS A 55 8.49 1.11 14.52
C HIS A 55 7.38 2.01 15.07
N ARG A 56 7.47 3.33 14.81
CA ARG A 56 6.50 4.34 15.30
C ARG A 56 5.02 4.00 15.00
N ARG A 57 4.75 3.24 13.93
CA ARG A 57 3.39 2.84 13.50
C ARG A 57 2.85 1.59 14.22
N GLY A 58 3.62 0.98 15.12
CA GLY A 58 3.24 -0.22 15.88
C GLY A 58 4.27 -1.35 15.87
N ASN A 59 3.93 -2.45 16.53
CA ASN A 59 4.79 -3.63 16.67
C ASN A 59 4.36 -4.72 15.69
N PHE A 60 4.77 -4.57 14.44
CA PHE A 60 4.55 -5.58 13.40
C PHE A 60 5.70 -5.63 12.40
N PRO A 61 5.96 -6.80 11.79
CA PRO A 61 7.00 -6.94 10.78
C PRO A 61 6.60 -6.23 9.48
N ALA A 62 7.46 -5.33 9.00
CA ALA A 62 7.25 -4.56 7.77
C ALA A 62 8.48 -4.62 6.85
N LEU A 63 8.25 -4.71 5.54
CA LEU A 63 9.29 -4.59 4.50
C LEU A 63 8.82 -3.60 3.44
N SER A 64 9.63 -2.59 3.16
CA SER A 64 9.44 -1.68 2.03
C SER A 64 9.99 -2.32 0.76
N THR A 65 9.36 -2.10 -0.39
CA THR A 65 9.83 -2.56 -1.71
C THR A 65 9.51 -1.50 -2.76
N GLY A 66 10.19 -1.53 -3.91
CA GLY A 66 10.02 -0.55 -4.99
C GLY A 66 11.12 0.51 -4.99
N ILE A 67 10.81 1.69 -5.51
CA ILE A 67 11.76 2.80 -5.63
C ILE A 67 11.79 3.59 -4.32
N SER A 68 12.99 3.86 -3.81
CA SER A 68 13.21 4.78 -2.70
C SER A 68 14.06 5.97 -3.14
N PHE A 69 13.85 7.09 -2.45
CA PHE A 69 14.71 8.26 -2.49
C PHE A 69 14.75 8.89 -1.10
N GLY A 70 15.92 9.36 -0.66
CA GLY A 70 16.16 9.89 0.69
C GLY A 70 17.13 9.05 1.53
N GLY A 71 17.31 9.41 2.80
CA GLY A 71 18.21 8.69 3.73
C GLY A 71 19.69 8.68 3.31
N GLY A 72 20.13 9.69 2.55
CA GLY A 72 21.49 9.81 2.01
C GLY A 72 21.65 9.33 0.56
N GLN A 73 20.61 8.78 -0.07
CA GLN A 73 20.64 8.44 -1.50
C GLN A 73 20.72 9.71 -2.36
N LYS A 74 21.67 9.76 -3.30
CA LYS A 74 21.82 10.86 -4.26
C LYS A 74 20.85 10.80 -5.44
N LEU A 75 20.38 9.61 -5.79
CA LEU A 75 19.44 9.36 -6.89
C LEU A 75 18.38 8.33 -6.45
N PRO A 76 17.16 8.38 -7.03
CA PRO A 76 16.15 7.35 -6.80
C PRO A 76 16.65 5.98 -7.24
N GLY A 77 16.34 4.94 -6.46
CA GLY A 77 16.80 3.59 -6.75
C GLY A 77 15.88 2.51 -6.20
N ASN A 78 15.91 1.33 -6.82
CA ASN A 78 15.16 0.18 -6.33
C ASN A 78 15.75 -0.34 -5.01
N LEU A 79 14.88 -0.63 -4.04
CA LEU A 79 15.26 -1.27 -2.80
C LEU A 79 15.79 -2.67 -3.05
N HIS A 80 16.97 -2.95 -2.47
CA HIS A 80 17.60 -4.26 -2.56
C HIS A 80 17.12 -5.19 -1.45
N HIS A 81 16.82 -6.44 -1.80
CA HIS A 81 16.39 -7.48 -0.88
C HIS A 81 17.13 -8.80 -1.15
N SER A 82 17.26 -9.64 -0.12
CA SER A 82 17.72 -11.01 -0.28
C SER A 82 16.83 -11.77 -1.29
N LYS A 83 17.39 -12.79 -1.95
CA LYS A 83 16.67 -13.61 -2.94
C LYS A 83 15.32 -14.13 -2.38
N THR A 84 15.30 -14.56 -1.12
CA THR A 84 14.10 -15.04 -0.43
C THR A 84 13.04 -13.93 -0.27
N ASN A 85 13.42 -12.77 0.25
CA ASN A 85 12.47 -11.67 0.46
C ASN A 85 11.97 -11.11 -0.88
N LYS A 86 12.87 -10.91 -1.85
CA LYS A 86 12.51 -10.46 -3.20
C LYS A 86 11.46 -11.37 -3.84
N LYS A 87 11.65 -12.69 -3.78
CA LYS A 87 10.67 -13.67 -4.28
C LYS A 87 9.29 -13.52 -3.64
N GLN A 88 9.21 -13.28 -2.32
CA GLN A 88 7.92 -13.10 -1.65
C GLN A 88 7.29 -11.74 -1.97
N LEU A 89 8.09 -10.66 -2.01
CA LEU A 89 7.63 -9.32 -2.36
C LEU A 89 7.10 -9.27 -3.80
N ASP A 90 7.82 -9.85 -4.76
CA ASP A 90 7.39 -9.95 -6.16
C ASP A 90 6.07 -10.74 -6.28
N LYS A 91 5.91 -11.82 -5.50
CA LYS A 91 4.66 -12.59 -5.44
C LYS A 91 3.51 -11.73 -4.92
N LEU A 92 3.72 -10.93 -3.87
CA LEU A 92 2.71 -10.00 -3.34
C LEU A 92 2.36 -8.92 -4.37
N LEU A 93 3.35 -8.29 -5.00
CA LEU A 93 3.12 -7.26 -6.02
C LEU A 93 2.36 -7.79 -7.25
N ARG A 94 2.57 -9.06 -7.61
CA ARG A 94 1.84 -9.71 -8.71
C ARG A 94 0.44 -10.17 -8.32
N HIS A 95 0.14 -10.30 -7.02
CA HIS A 95 -1.11 -10.86 -6.53
C HIS A 95 -2.30 -9.93 -6.81
N LYS A 96 -3.39 -10.51 -7.33
CA LYS A 96 -4.56 -9.78 -7.87
C LYS A 96 -5.13 -8.78 -6.85
N SER A 97 -5.19 -9.15 -5.57
CA SER A 97 -5.73 -8.26 -4.54
C SER A 97 -4.97 -6.95 -4.39
N PHE A 98 -3.64 -6.97 -4.41
CA PHE A 98 -2.86 -5.74 -4.27
C PHE A 98 -2.95 -4.88 -5.52
N LYS A 99 -3.01 -5.49 -6.72
CA LYS A 99 -3.27 -4.75 -7.96
C LYS A 99 -4.63 -4.05 -7.92
N ARG A 100 -5.68 -4.72 -7.41
CA ARG A 100 -7.01 -4.12 -7.26
C ARG A 100 -7.04 -2.99 -6.23
N ILE A 101 -6.41 -3.19 -5.07
CA ILE A 101 -6.30 -2.17 -4.01
C ILE A 101 -5.53 -0.94 -4.51
N ALA A 102 -4.37 -1.16 -5.13
CA ALA A 102 -3.56 -0.10 -5.71
C ALA A 102 -4.32 0.63 -6.83
N GLY A 103 -4.98 -0.12 -7.73
CA GLY A 103 -5.78 0.48 -8.81
C GLY A 103 -6.92 1.34 -8.31
N PHE A 104 -7.61 0.95 -7.23
CA PHE A 104 -8.62 1.80 -6.60
C PHE A 104 -8.01 3.08 -6.02
N GLY A 105 -6.89 2.98 -5.31
CA GLY A 105 -6.16 4.15 -4.81
C GLY A 105 -5.69 5.10 -5.92
N SER A 106 -5.13 4.56 -7.00
CA SER A 106 -4.75 5.32 -8.20
C SER A 106 -5.95 6.05 -8.81
N LYS A 107 -7.09 5.38 -8.98
CA LYS A 107 -8.31 6.03 -9.49
C LYS A 107 -8.82 7.13 -8.56
N ALA A 108 -8.79 6.91 -7.25
CA ALA A 108 -9.17 7.94 -6.27
C ALA A 108 -8.25 9.18 -6.37
N LEU A 109 -6.94 8.99 -6.46
CA LEU A 109 -5.99 10.08 -6.66
C LEU A 109 -6.20 10.79 -7.99
N ARG A 110 -6.40 10.05 -9.09
CA ARG A 110 -6.66 10.65 -10.40
C ARG A 110 -7.93 11.52 -10.41
N THR A 111 -8.96 11.13 -9.64
CA THR A 111 -10.21 11.90 -9.52
C THR A 111 -10.06 13.13 -8.63
N TRP A 112 -9.42 12.99 -7.47
CA TRP A 112 -9.45 14.02 -6.41
C TRP A 112 -8.17 14.86 -6.30
N ALA A 113 -7.06 14.36 -6.82
CA ALA A 113 -5.75 15.01 -6.79
C ALA A 113 -4.94 14.68 -8.07
N PRO A 114 -5.42 15.06 -9.27
CA PRO A 114 -4.81 14.66 -10.54
C PRO A 114 -3.35 15.08 -10.71
N LYS A 115 -2.89 16.12 -10.01
CA LYS A 115 -1.48 16.55 -10.02
C LYS A 115 -0.53 15.58 -9.30
N LEU A 116 -1.06 14.64 -8.50
CA LEU A 116 -0.31 13.63 -7.77
C LEU A 116 -0.31 12.25 -8.46
N HIS A 117 -1.00 12.11 -9.60
CA HIS A 117 -1.23 10.83 -10.26
C HIS A 117 -0.57 10.76 -11.63
#